data_AF-A0A536MB56-F1
#
_entry.id   AF-A0A536MB56-F1
#
_cell.length_a   1.000
_cell.length_b   1.000
_cell.length_c   1.000
_cell.angle_alpha   90.00
_cell.angle_beta   90.00
_cell.angle_gamma   90.00
#
_symmetry.space_group_name_H-M   'P 1'
#
loop_
_entity.id
_entity.type
_entity.pdbx_description
1 polymer ?
#
loop_
_entity_poly.entity_id
_entity_poly.type
_entity_poly.pdbx_seq_one_letter_code
_entity_poly.pdbx_strand_id
1 'polypeptide(L)'
;MISLSLGAISGGIPSSVVAGRIVDIDADVSQGGPPGLLAAQAGSVTYSFTPGLAPGKHLTAPAIDSSNPFGPKGVIGAAGAAVVVKGQVWDWSRATWVDIPYQDNTATSIPDGAVNPTSGEVRLRLSSDGTFSTTFLSLTGGVQ
;
A
#
# COMPACT_ATOMS: atom_id res chain seq x y z
N MET A 1 26.93 -7.65 3.31
CA MET A 1 25.49 -7.48 3.62
C MET A 1 24.87 -8.87 3.54
N ILE A 2 24.53 -9.49 4.67
CA ILE A 2 23.92 -10.83 4.68
C ILE A 2 22.44 -10.64 4.33
N SER A 3 22.05 -11.00 3.12
CA SER A 3 20.65 -11.12 2.73
C SER A 3 20.10 -12.35 3.45
N LEU A 4 19.40 -12.15 4.56
CA LEU A 4 18.59 -13.22 5.15
C LEU A 4 17.47 -13.52 4.16
N SER A 5 17.52 -14.69 3.51
CA SER A 5 16.40 -15.16 2.71
C SER A 5 15.20 -15.31 3.63
N LEU A 6 14.22 -14.42 3.52
CA LEU A 6 12.88 -14.69 4.03
C LEU A 6 12.45 -15.99 3.34
N GLY A 7 12.29 -17.06 4.13
CA GLY A 7 11.77 -18.32 3.61
C GLY A 7 10.43 -18.08 2.92
N ALA A 8 10.10 -18.90 1.93
CA ALA A 8 8.91 -18.68 1.14
C ALA A 8 7.64 -18.73 2.01
N ILE A 9 6.75 -17.76 1.85
CA ILE A 9 5.56 -17.60 2.68
C ILE A 9 4.52 -18.67 2.30
N SER A 10 3.95 -19.34 3.30
CA SER A 10 2.80 -20.24 3.17
C SER A 10 1.88 -20.05 4.39
N GLY A 11 0.55 -20.09 4.20
CA GLY A 11 -0.42 -19.76 5.26
C GLY A 11 -0.76 -18.27 5.35
N GLY A 12 -1.17 -17.80 6.53
CA GLY A 12 -1.57 -16.40 6.71
C GLY A 12 -0.40 -15.42 6.64
N ILE A 13 -0.60 -14.28 5.97
CA ILE A 13 0.27 -13.10 6.01
C ILE A 13 -0.33 -12.10 7.01
N PRO A 14 0.16 -12.07 8.26
CA PRO A 14 -0.24 -11.03 9.20
C PRO A 14 0.35 -9.68 8.80
N SER A 15 -0.16 -8.62 9.41
CA SER A 15 0.36 -7.27 9.20
C SER A 15 1.86 -7.19 9.49
N SER A 16 2.52 -6.22 8.86
CA SER A 16 3.96 -5.96 8.95
C SER A 16 4.91 -7.01 8.35
N VAL A 17 4.43 -8.18 7.91
CA VAL A 17 5.31 -9.19 7.29
C VAL A 17 5.74 -8.78 5.88
N VAL A 18 4.79 -8.27 5.08
CA VAL A 18 5.06 -7.81 3.71
C VAL A 18 4.93 -6.29 3.67
N ALA A 19 6.07 -5.62 3.81
CA ALA A 19 6.18 -4.18 3.74
C ALA A 19 6.03 -3.65 2.30
N GLY A 20 5.28 -2.56 2.14
CA GLY A 20 5.26 -1.82 0.89
C GLY A 20 6.53 -0.97 0.73
N ARG A 21 7.17 -1.03 -0.43
CA ARG A 21 8.21 -0.07 -0.83
C ARG A 21 7.62 0.99 -1.74
N ILE A 22 8.04 2.24 -1.59
CA ILE A 22 7.69 3.28 -2.55
C ILE A 22 8.49 3.03 -3.83
N VAL A 23 7.80 3.01 -4.98
CA VAL A 23 8.41 2.78 -6.30
C VAL A 23 8.24 3.95 -7.26
N ASP A 24 7.32 4.86 -6.97
CA ASP A 24 7.05 6.04 -7.79
C ASP A 24 6.39 7.13 -6.93
N ILE A 25 6.70 8.39 -7.23
CA ILE A 25 6.17 9.58 -6.56
C ILE A 25 5.92 10.61 -7.66
N ASP A 26 4.66 11.02 -7.79
CA ASP A 26 4.22 12.11 -8.65
C ASP A 26 3.57 13.17 -7.75
N ALA A 27 4.39 13.81 -6.93
CA ALA A 27 4.01 14.81 -5.95
C ALA A 27 5.26 15.56 -5.45
N ASP A 28 5.09 16.82 -5.05
CA ASP A 28 6.12 17.49 -4.26
C ASP A 28 6.10 16.93 -2.82
N VAL A 29 7.22 16.34 -2.39
CA VAL A 29 7.32 15.69 -1.07
C VAL A 29 8.25 16.42 -0.12
N SER A 30 7.85 16.47 1.15
CA SER A 30 8.68 16.94 2.26
C SER A 30 8.66 15.94 3.42
N GLN A 31 9.55 16.12 4.39
CA GLN A 31 9.54 15.34 5.62
C GLN A 31 8.31 15.74 6.45
N GLY A 32 7.41 14.79 6.70
CA GLY A 32 6.14 15.01 7.41
C GLY A 32 6.24 15.05 8.93
N GLY A 33 7.45 15.05 9.50
CA GLY A 33 7.71 14.99 10.93
C GLY A 33 8.71 13.89 11.29
N PRO A 34 8.28 12.75 11.88
CA PRO A 34 9.17 11.64 12.21
C PRO A 34 9.94 11.11 10.98
N PRO A 35 11.15 10.54 11.16
CA PRO A 35 11.86 9.87 10.07
C PRO A 35 10.99 8.82 9.39
N GLY A 36 10.92 8.86 8.05
CA GLY A 36 10.13 7.92 7.25
C GLY A 36 8.66 8.31 7.05
N LEU A 37 8.19 9.42 7.63
CA LEU A 37 6.90 10.03 7.29
C LEU A 37 7.11 11.03 6.15
N LEU A 38 6.42 10.82 5.03
CA LEU A 38 6.39 11.75 3.90
C LEU A 38 5.12 12.58 3.96
N ALA A 39 5.22 13.85 3.60
CA ALA A 39 4.08 14.73 3.31
C ALA A 39 4.10 15.09 1.83
N ALA A 40 3.10 14.63 1.08
CA ALA A 40 2.95 14.90 -0.35
C ALA A 40 1.99 16.08 -0.57
N GLN A 41 2.41 17.09 -1.32
CA GLN A 41 1.64 18.30 -1.63
C GLN A 41 0.80 18.10 -2.90
N ALA A 42 -0.33 17.39 -2.74
CA ALA A 42 -1.16 16.91 -3.85
C ALA A 42 -0.41 15.99 -4.83
N GLY A 43 -1.14 15.19 -5.60
CA GLY A 43 -0.56 14.19 -6.50
C GLY A 43 -0.60 12.78 -5.90
N SER A 44 0.39 11.94 -6.18
CA SER A 44 0.36 10.51 -5.85
C SER A 44 1.68 9.90 -5.37
N VAL A 45 1.57 8.83 -4.58
CA VAL A 45 2.66 7.96 -4.14
C VAL A 45 2.28 6.52 -4.44
N THR A 46 3.13 5.79 -5.16
CA THR A 46 2.91 4.39 -5.52
C THR A 46 3.81 3.46 -4.71
N TYR A 47 3.18 2.44 -4.14
CA TYR A 47 3.81 1.35 -3.39
C TYR A 47 3.79 0.05 -4.19
N SER A 48 4.84 -0.75 -4.02
CA SER A 48 4.90 -2.15 -4.46
C SER A 48 5.09 -3.06 -3.25
N PHE A 49 4.27 -4.11 -3.17
CA PHE A 49 4.33 -5.16 -2.17
C PHE A 49 4.69 -6.45 -2.91
N THR A 50 5.82 -7.04 -2.57
CA THR A 50 6.32 -8.27 -3.22
C THR A 50 6.41 -9.39 -2.18
N PRO A 51 5.30 -10.11 -1.91
CA PRO A 51 5.34 -11.27 -1.04
C PRO A 51 6.21 -12.36 -1.69
N GLY A 52 7.21 -12.86 -0.98
CA GLY A 52 8.00 -14.01 -1.43
C GLY A 52 7.21 -15.31 -1.28
N LEU A 53 6.20 -15.53 -2.12
CA LEU A 53 5.31 -16.69 -2.04
C LEU A 53 6.05 -17.99 -2.36
N ALA A 54 5.65 -19.10 -1.71
CA ALA A 54 6.16 -20.42 -2.08
C ALA A 54 5.70 -20.82 -3.50
N PRO A 55 6.48 -21.64 -4.23
CA PRO A 55 6.13 -22.06 -5.58
C PRO A 55 4.73 -22.67 -5.66
N GLY A 56 3.93 -22.24 -6.64
CA GLY A 56 2.56 -22.71 -6.85
C GLY A 56 1.54 -22.17 -5.85
N LYS A 57 1.94 -21.26 -4.95
CA LYS A 57 1.03 -20.61 -4.01
C LYS A 57 0.55 -19.26 -4.53
N HIS A 58 -0.67 -18.91 -4.14
CA HIS A 58 -1.31 -17.65 -4.49
C HIS A 58 -1.80 -16.90 -3.26
N LEU A 59 -1.79 -15.58 -3.34
CA LEU A 59 -2.37 -14.72 -2.32
C LEU A 59 -3.91 -14.76 -2.46
N THR A 60 -4.59 -14.85 -1.32
CA THR A 60 -6.05 -14.96 -1.20
C THR A 60 -6.55 -13.95 -0.18
N ALA A 61 -7.74 -13.39 -0.42
CA ALA A 61 -8.32 -12.31 0.39
C ALA A 61 -7.31 -11.19 0.73
N PRO A 62 -6.58 -10.64 -0.26
CA PRO A 62 -5.56 -9.64 0.00
C PRO A 62 -6.16 -8.35 0.55
N ALA A 63 -5.45 -7.72 1.49
CA ALA A 63 -5.80 -6.40 2.00
C ALA A 63 -4.55 -5.56 2.28
N ILE A 64 -4.66 -4.25 2.05
CA ILE A 64 -3.67 -3.26 2.47
C ILE A 64 -3.98 -2.87 3.90
N ASP A 65 -3.09 -3.21 4.82
CA ASP A 65 -3.17 -2.76 6.20
C ASP A 65 -2.44 -1.42 6.36
N SER A 66 -3.21 -0.42 6.79
CA SER A 66 -2.75 0.93 7.10
C SER A 66 -2.96 1.30 8.57
N SER A 67 -3.26 0.32 9.43
CA SER A 67 -3.50 0.48 10.88
C SER A 67 -2.24 0.90 11.63
N ASN A 68 -1.83 2.15 11.41
CA ASN A 68 -0.64 2.75 11.96
C ASN A 68 -0.95 4.22 12.28
N PRO A 69 -0.59 4.74 13.46
CA PRO A 69 -0.78 6.16 13.81
C PRO A 69 -0.13 7.15 12.82
N PHE A 70 0.83 6.70 12.02
CA PHE A 70 1.48 7.51 10.97
C PHE A 70 1.06 7.12 9.55
N GLY A 71 0.05 6.25 9.41
CA GLY A 71 -0.47 5.77 8.12
C GLY A 71 -0.97 6.89 7.21
N PRO A 72 -1.29 6.55 5.95
CA PRO A 72 -1.68 7.54 4.98
C PRO A 72 -2.99 8.23 5.36
N LYS A 73 -2.97 9.56 5.41
CA LYS A 73 -4.14 10.36 5.77
C LYS A 73 -4.00 11.78 5.25
N GLY A 74 -5.14 12.35 4.88
CA GLY A 74 -5.18 13.76 4.49
C GLY A 74 -5.05 14.66 5.71
N VAL A 75 -4.47 15.84 5.48
CA VAL A 75 -4.42 16.89 6.51
C VAL A 75 -5.80 17.55 6.63
N ILE A 76 -6.20 17.92 7.85
CA ILE A 76 -7.39 18.74 8.08
C ILE A 76 -7.03 20.19 7.76
N GLY A 77 -7.71 20.78 6.77
CA GLY A 77 -7.48 22.18 6.38
C GLY A 77 -8.00 23.17 7.44
N ALA A 78 -7.59 24.44 7.33
CA ALA A 78 -7.95 25.49 8.28
C ALA A 78 -9.47 25.73 8.46
N ALA A 79 -10.27 25.36 7.45
CA ALA A 79 -11.74 25.42 7.48
C ALA A 79 -12.42 24.13 8.00
N GLY A 80 -11.65 23.16 8.51
CA GLY A 80 -12.16 21.88 9.03
C GLY A 80 -12.50 20.84 7.96
N ALA A 81 -12.32 21.14 6.67
CA ALA A 81 -12.48 20.16 5.60
C ALA A 81 -11.33 19.14 5.62
N ALA A 82 -11.66 17.85 5.67
CA ALA A 82 -10.68 16.77 5.59
C ALA A 82 -10.28 16.55 4.13
N VAL A 83 -8.97 16.55 3.87
CA VAL A 83 -8.43 16.07 2.61
C VAL A 83 -8.68 14.56 2.52
N VAL A 84 -9.24 14.09 1.41
CA VAL A 84 -9.54 12.66 1.21
C VAL A 84 -8.42 12.01 0.42
N VAL A 85 -7.82 10.97 0.99
CA VAL A 85 -6.87 10.12 0.28
C VAL A 85 -7.65 9.09 -0.52
N LYS A 86 -7.41 9.06 -1.83
CA LYS A 86 -7.95 8.08 -2.76
C LYS A 86 -6.94 6.96 -2.94
N GLY A 87 -7.42 5.71 -2.94
CA GLY A 87 -6.59 4.54 -3.19
C GLY A 87 -6.96 3.87 -4.50
N GLN A 88 -5.95 3.43 -5.24
CA GLN A 88 -6.08 2.61 -6.44
C GLN A 88 -5.12 1.44 -6.38
N VAL A 89 -5.48 0.32 -6.99
CA VAL A 89 -4.54 -0.80 -7.19
C VAL A 89 -4.38 -1.10 -8.67
N TRP A 90 -3.22 -1.62 -9.04
CA TRP A 90 -2.99 -2.06 -10.41
C TRP A 90 -3.65 -3.41 -10.63
N ASP A 91 -4.68 -3.47 -11.46
CA ASP A 91 -5.29 -4.71 -11.94
C ASP A 91 -4.40 -5.31 -13.03
N TRP A 92 -3.70 -6.40 -12.70
CA TRP A 92 -2.82 -7.11 -13.62
C TRP A 92 -3.58 -7.83 -14.73
N SER A 93 -4.83 -8.21 -14.48
CA SER A 93 -5.66 -8.90 -15.49
C SER A 93 -6.12 -7.95 -16.59
N ARG A 94 -6.23 -6.65 -16.28
CA ARG A 94 -6.71 -5.60 -17.19
C ARG A 94 -5.65 -4.57 -17.57
N ALA A 95 -4.46 -4.64 -16.96
CA ALA A 95 -3.39 -3.66 -17.09
C ALA A 95 -3.89 -2.21 -16.89
N THR A 96 -4.63 -1.98 -15.81
CA THR A 96 -5.18 -0.65 -15.48
C THR A 96 -5.23 -0.40 -13.98
N TRP A 97 -5.27 0.86 -13.57
CA TRP A 97 -5.55 1.23 -12.19
C TRP A 97 -7.06 1.12 -11.93
N VAL A 98 -7.42 0.52 -10.80
CA VAL A 98 -8.81 0.41 -10.34
C VAL A 98 -8.94 1.00 -8.94
N ASP A 99 -10.01 1.75 -8.73
CA ASP A 99 -10.29 2.37 -7.44
C ASP A 99 -10.60 1.31 -6.38
N ILE A 100 -10.12 1.54 -5.17
CA ILE A 100 -10.47 0.77 -3.97
C ILE A 100 -11.06 1.71 -2.92
N PRO A 101 -11.94 1.22 -2.04
CA PRO A 101 -12.50 2.02 -0.96
C PRO A 101 -11.47 2.18 0.17
N TYR A 102 -10.38 2.88 -0.11
CA TYR A 102 -9.29 3.12 0.84
C TYR A 102 -9.81 3.78 2.11
N GLN A 103 -9.39 3.24 3.26
CA GLN A 103 -9.73 3.74 4.57
C GLN A 103 -8.45 3.95 5.39
N ASP A 104 -8.37 5.11 6.04
CA ASP A 104 -7.37 5.47 7.03
C ASP A 104 -7.44 4.52 8.24
N ASN A 105 -6.26 4.12 8.75
CA ASN A 105 -6.07 3.41 10.01
C ASN A 105 -6.88 2.10 10.14
N THR A 106 -7.01 1.39 9.03
CA THR A 106 -7.65 0.08 8.96
C THR A 106 -7.10 -0.74 7.79
N ALA A 107 -7.58 -1.97 7.66
CA ALA A 107 -7.34 -2.83 6.51
C ALA A 107 -8.33 -2.53 5.39
N THR A 108 -7.83 -2.28 4.17
CA THR A 108 -8.63 -2.13 2.96
C THR A 108 -8.47 -3.36 2.09
N SER A 109 -9.55 -4.12 1.87
CA SER A 109 -9.57 -5.25 0.93
C SER A 109 -9.31 -4.78 -0.50
N ILE A 110 -8.58 -5.60 -1.28
CA ILE A 110 -8.31 -5.34 -2.69
C ILE A 110 -8.83 -6.50 -3.55
N PRO A 111 -9.20 -6.25 -4.82
CA PRO A 111 -9.67 -7.31 -5.70
C PRO A 111 -8.55 -8.31 -6.05
N ASP A 112 -8.90 -9.57 -6.32
CA ASP A 112 -7.93 -10.61 -6.69
C ASP A 112 -7.10 -10.26 -7.94
N GLY A 113 -7.69 -9.53 -8.89
CA GLY A 113 -6.99 -9.04 -10.08
C GLY A 113 -5.83 -8.09 -9.77
N ALA A 114 -5.77 -7.53 -8.56
CA ALA A 114 -4.67 -6.68 -8.09
C ALA A 114 -3.39 -7.46 -7.73
N VAL A 115 -3.47 -8.80 -7.68
CA VAL A 115 -2.33 -9.68 -7.40
C VAL A 115 -1.72 -10.13 -8.72
N ASN A 116 -0.42 -9.92 -8.88
CA ASN A 116 0.29 -10.45 -10.04
C ASN A 116 0.26 -11.99 -9.99
N PRO A 117 -0.27 -12.67 -11.02
CA PRO A 117 -0.42 -14.12 -10.97
C PRO A 117 0.91 -14.89 -10.97
N THR A 118 2.00 -14.25 -11.41
CA THR A 118 3.33 -14.87 -11.50
C THR A 118 4.16 -14.61 -10.25
N SER A 119 4.09 -13.40 -9.68
CA SER A 119 4.98 -12.97 -8.59
C SER A 119 4.28 -12.71 -7.26
N GLY A 120 2.95 -12.64 -7.23
CA GLY A 120 2.19 -12.16 -6.07
C GLY A 120 2.30 -10.66 -5.81
N GLU A 121 2.98 -9.90 -6.69
CA GLU A 121 3.15 -8.46 -6.52
C GLU A 121 1.79 -7.74 -6.50
N VAL A 122 1.62 -6.86 -5.53
CA VAL A 122 0.52 -5.89 -5.46
C VAL A 122 1.09 -4.50 -5.61
N ARG A 123 0.45 -3.65 -6.42
CA ARG A 123 0.77 -2.22 -6.50
C ARG A 123 -0.40 -1.40 -6.02
N LEU A 124 -0.12 -0.45 -5.14
CA LEU A 124 -1.07 0.50 -4.58
C LEU A 124 -0.63 1.90 -4.95
N ARG A 125 -1.53 2.73 -5.44
CA ARG A 125 -1.34 4.16 -5.61
C ARG A 125 -2.25 4.89 -4.64
N LEU A 126 -1.66 5.75 -3.83
CA LEU A 126 -2.38 6.68 -2.98
C LEU A 126 -2.28 8.07 -3.59
N SER A 127 -3.39 8.79 -3.65
CA SER A 127 -3.43 10.12 -4.25
C SER A 127 -4.40 11.04 -3.54
N SER A 128 -4.20 12.34 -3.73
CA SER A 128 -5.06 13.37 -3.17
C SER A 128 -4.88 14.68 -3.94
N ASP A 129 -5.93 15.49 -3.97
CA ASP A 129 -5.92 16.84 -4.53
C ASP A 129 -5.38 17.88 -3.51
N GLY A 130 -5.12 17.46 -2.28
CA GLY A 130 -4.51 18.26 -1.21
C GLY A 130 -3.44 17.49 -0.44
N THR A 131 -2.83 18.13 0.55
CA THR A 131 -1.73 17.53 1.33
C THR A 131 -2.17 16.26 2.06
N PHE A 132 -1.41 15.18 1.86
CA PHE A 132 -1.56 13.95 2.64
C PHE A 132 -0.22 13.46 3.14
N SER A 133 -0.22 12.89 4.35
CA SER A 133 0.94 12.16 4.85
C SER A 133 0.87 10.72 4.37
N THR A 134 2.01 10.07 4.22
CA THR A 134 2.10 8.63 3.95
C THR A 134 3.40 8.05 4.51
N THR A 135 3.37 6.78 4.88
CA THR A 135 4.53 6.09 5.46
C THR A 135 4.50 4.61 5.06
N PHE A 136 5.09 3.76 5.89
CA PHE A 136 4.93 2.31 5.86
C PHE A 136 3.47 1.86 5.79
N LEU A 137 3.24 0.91 4.89
CA LEU A 137 2.03 0.13 4.71
C LEU A 137 2.42 -1.35 4.64
N SER A 138 1.49 -2.25 4.96
CA SER A 138 1.72 -3.67 4.79
C SER A 138 0.62 -4.38 4.02
N LEU A 139 0.98 -5.47 3.35
CA LEU A 139 0.04 -6.38 2.69
C LEU A 139 -0.29 -7.53 3.64
N THR A 140 -1.57 -7.83 3.77
CA THR A 140 -2.10 -8.97 4.53
C THR A 140 -2.94 -9.88 3.62
N GLY A 141 -3.21 -11.10 4.08
CA GLY A 141 -4.03 -12.06 3.34
C GLY A 141 -3.70 -13.50 3.72
N GLY A 142 -4.23 -14.47 2.98
CA GLY A 142 -3.86 -15.88 3.08
C GLY A 142 -3.01 -16.33 1.89
N VAL A 143 -2.22 -17.39 2.06
CA VAL A 143 -1.42 -18.01 1.00
C VAL A 143 -1.79 -19.48 0.88
N GLN A 144 -2.31 -19.89 -0.28
CA GLN A 144 -2.83 -21.23 -0.53
C GLN A 144 -2.28 -21.86 -1.81
#